data_AF-A0A7X8WL17-F1
#
_entry.id   AF-A0A7X8WL17-F1
#
_cell.length_a   1.000
_cell.length_b   1.000
_cell.length_c   1.000
_cell.angle_alpha   90.00
_cell.angle_beta   90.00
_cell.angle_gamma   90.00
#
_symmetry.space_group_name_H-M   'P 1'
#
loop_
_entity.id
_entity.type
_entity.pdbx_description
1 polymer ?
#
loop_
_entity_poly.entity_id
_entity_poly.type
_entity_poly.pdbx_seq_one_letter_code
_entity_poly.pdbx_strand_id
1 'polypeptide(L)'
;MKNKNFYETLYLKIAFEDDHKAYKELFFEFYPSLCVFAGRYISSSDICEDIVQEVFFSIWKNRKNLNIHSSFRNFLITSVRNRCLDHLRKES
;
A
#
# COMPACT_ATOMS: atom_id res chain seq x y z
N MET A 1 4.05 -0.45 20.02
CA MET A 1 3.24 -0.97 18.90
C MET A 1 2.43 0.18 18.31
N LYS A 2 2.66 0.56 17.05
CA LYS A 2 1.89 1.62 16.38
C LYS A 2 0.44 1.13 16.20
N ASN A 3 -0.54 1.95 16.60
CA ASN A 3 -1.97 1.60 16.59
C ASN A 3 -2.72 2.28 15.44
N LYS A 4 -4.01 1.98 15.26
CA LYS A 4 -4.86 2.52 14.18
C LYS A 4 -4.77 4.05 14.04
N ASN A 5 -4.79 4.77 15.16
CA ASN A 5 -4.74 6.24 15.22
C ASN A 5 -3.43 6.81 14.66
N PHE A 6 -2.32 6.08 14.79
CA PHE A 6 -1.03 6.48 14.25
C PHE A 6 -1.05 6.52 12.71
N TYR A 7 -1.57 5.47 12.07
CA TYR A 7 -1.65 5.40 10.61
C TYR A 7 -2.65 6.38 10.02
N GLU A 8 -3.76 6.61 10.72
CA GLU A 8 -4.73 7.65 10.32
C GLU A 8 -4.08 9.03 10.35
N THR A 9 -3.27 9.33 11.37
CA THR A 9 -2.54 10.61 11.44
C THR A 9 -1.57 10.78 10.28
N LEU A 10 -0.77 9.75 9.97
CA LEU A 10 0.13 9.78 8.82
C LEU A 10 -0.64 9.97 7.52
N TYR A 11 -1.77 9.27 7.36
CA TYR A 11 -2.62 9.40 6.20
C TYR A 11 -3.17 10.82 6.01
N LEU A 12 -3.65 11.47 7.08
CA LEU A 12 -4.15 12.84 7.03
C LEU A 12 -3.06 13.82 6.55
N LYS A 13 -1.83 13.69 7.07
CA LYS A 13 -0.69 14.50 6.61
C LYS A 13 -0.39 14.30 5.14
N ILE A 14 -0.43 13.05 4.65
CA ILE A 14 -0.22 12.74 3.24
C ILE A 14 -1.32 13.37 2.37
N ALA A 15 -2.59 13.26 2.78
CA ALA A 15 -3.73 13.70 2.00
C ALA A 15 -3.88 15.22 1.94
N PHE A 16 -3.66 15.91 3.06
CA PHE A 16 -3.92 17.35 3.18
C PHE A 16 -2.67 18.23 3.09
N GLU A 17 -1.50 17.72 3.49
CA GLU A 17 -0.27 18.51 3.58
C GLU A 17 0.78 18.11 2.53
N ASP A 18 0.47 17.13 1.66
CA ASP A 18 1.44 16.56 0.71
C ASP A 18 2.73 16.10 1.43
N ASP A 19 2.60 15.59 2.67
CA ASP A 19 3.74 15.24 3.52
C ASP A 19 4.47 13.98 3.02
N HIS A 20 5.59 14.22 2.33
CA HIS A 20 6.49 13.18 1.84
C HIS A 20 7.15 12.36 2.95
N LYS A 21 7.37 12.93 4.14
CA LYS A 21 7.97 12.20 5.28
C LYS A 21 6.97 11.21 5.84
N ALA A 22 5.72 11.63 6.02
CA ALA A 22 4.64 10.75 6.45
C ALA A 22 4.42 9.60 5.45
N TYR A 23 4.46 9.91 4.15
CA TYR A 23 4.39 8.88 3.09
C TYR A 23 5.55 7.89 3.18
N LYS A 24 6.78 8.39 3.31
CA LYS A 24 7.99 7.57 3.42
C LYS A 24 7.94 6.66 4.65
N GLU A 25 7.53 7.19 5.80
CA GLU A 25 7.41 6.40 7.03
C GLU A 25 6.39 5.26 6.88
N LEU A 26 5.24 5.59 6.30
CA LEU A 26 4.17 4.63 6.07
C LEU A 26 4.56 3.59 5.02
N PHE A 27 5.33 3.96 3.99
CA PHE A 27 5.93 3.01 3.06
C PHE A 27 6.85 2.02 3.77
N PHE A 28 7.86 2.49 4.50
CA PHE A 28 8.83 1.60 5.16
C PHE A 28 8.22 0.69 6.22
N GLU A 29 7.16 1.12 6.89
CA GLU A 29 6.46 0.30 7.87
C GLU A 29 5.78 -0.91 7.22
N PHE A 30 5.07 -0.71 6.13
CA PHE A 30 4.22 -1.75 5.54
C PHE A 30 4.91 -2.54 4.43
N TYR A 31 5.88 -1.94 3.73
CA TYR A 31 6.50 -2.50 2.53
C TYR A 31 7.00 -3.95 2.71
N PRO A 32 7.82 -4.29 3.73
CA PRO A 32 8.32 -5.65 3.88
C PRO A 32 7.18 -6.65 4.11
N SER A 33 6.20 -6.30 4.96
CA SER A 33 5.07 -7.18 5.27
C SER A 33 4.16 -7.41 4.07
N LEU A 34 3.99 -6.40 3.21
CA LEU A 34 3.17 -6.50 2.02
C LEU A 34 3.87 -7.28 0.90
N CYS A 35 5.19 -7.19 0.78
CA CYS A 35 5.96 -8.01 -0.17
C CYS A 35 5.85 -9.50 0.20
N VAL A 36 6.01 -9.83 1.49
CA VAL A 36 5.80 -11.20 1.99
C VAL A 36 4.35 -11.68 1.75
N PHE A 37 3.37 -10.79 1.91
CA PHE A 37 1.97 -11.11 1.63
C PHE A 37 1.71 -11.35 0.13
N ALA A 38 2.27 -10.52 -0.76
CA ALA A 38 2.20 -10.69 -2.21
C ALA A 38 2.84 -12.01 -2.65
N GLY A 39 3.91 -12.44 -1.97
CA GLY A 39 4.60 -13.72 -2.18
C GLY A 39 3.71 -14.97 -2.01
N ARG A 40 2.52 -14.82 -1.40
CA ARG A 40 1.52 -15.90 -1.32
C ARG A 40 0.80 -16.15 -2.64
N TYR A 41 0.88 -15.21 -3.57
CA TYR A 41 0.23 -15.26 -4.88
C TYR A 41 1.25 -15.37 -6.02
N ILE A 42 2.40 -14.70 -5.88
CA ILE A 42 3.40 -14.56 -6.92
C ILE A 42 4.75 -15.06 -6.38
N SER A 43 5.42 -15.96 -7.10
CA SER A 43 6.68 -16.55 -6.64
C SER A 43 7.89 -15.63 -6.82
N SER A 44 7.85 -14.71 -7.79
CA SER A 44 8.93 -13.76 -8.03
C SER A 44 8.92 -12.62 -7.00
N SER A 45 10.04 -12.46 -6.27
CA SER A 45 10.23 -11.35 -5.33
C SER A 45 10.15 -10.01 -6.02
N ASP A 46 10.76 -9.88 -7.19
CA ASP A 46 10.86 -8.62 -7.93
C ASP A 46 9.46 -8.13 -8.34
N ILE A 47 8.61 -9.05 -8.79
CA ILE A 47 7.21 -8.74 -9.13
C ILE A 47 6.41 -8.37 -7.88
N CYS A 48 6.65 -9.05 -6.75
CA CYS A 48 6.00 -8.68 -5.48
C CYS A 48 6.37 -7.25 -5.05
N GLU A 49 7.66 -6.91 -5.14
CA GLU A 49 8.18 -5.59 -4.84
C GLU A 49 7.56 -4.53 -5.74
N ASP A 50 7.54 -4.76 -7.06
CA ASP A 50 6.93 -3.87 -8.06
C ASP A 50 5.45 -3.63 -7.77
N ILE A 51 4.68 -4.69 -7.49
CA ILE A 51 3.25 -4.57 -7.16
C ILE A 51 3.04 -3.71 -5.92
N VAL A 52 3.83 -3.91 -4.87
CA VAL A 52 3.70 -3.12 -3.65
C VAL A 52 4.09 -1.66 -3.94
N GLN A 53 5.18 -1.42 -4.67
CA GLN A 53 5.57 -0.07 -5.10
C GLN A 53 4.47 0.61 -5.91
N GLU A 54 3.83 -0.08 -6.86
CA GLU A 54 2.72 0.46 -7.65
C GLU A 54 1.51 0.83 -6.78
N VAL A 55 1.17 0.01 -5.79
CA VAL A 55 0.08 0.32 -4.85
C VAL A 55 0.39 1.62 -4.11
N PHE A 56 1.61 1.75 -3.58
CA PHE A 56 2.05 2.97 -2.89
C PHE A 56 2.13 4.18 -3.81
N PHE A 57 2.58 4.01 -5.04
CA PHE A 57 2.60 5.06 -6.04
C PHE A 57 1.18 5.54 -6.38
N SER A 58 0.25 4.61 -6.56
CA SER A 58 -1.17 4.89 -6.77
C SER A 58 -1.77 5.65 -5.58
N ILE A 59 -1.38 5.31 -4.35
CA ILE A 59 -1.81 6.02 -3.16
C ILE A 59 -1.32 7.46 -3.19
N TRP A 60 -0.03 7.67 -3.45
CA TRP A 60 0.52 9.02 -3.56
C TRP A 60 -0.17 9.82 -4.67
N LYS A 61 -0.32 9.24 -5.87
CA LYS A 61 -0.97 9.90 -7.00
C LYS A 61 -2.40 10.35 -6.69
N ASN A 62 -3.16 9.51 -5.97
CA ASN A 62 -4.57 9.75 -5.67
C ASN A 62 -4.83 10.33 -4.27
N ARG A 63 -3.78 10.71 -3.52
CA ARG A 63 -3.85 11.06 -2.08
C ARG A 63 -4.91 12.11 -1.71
N LYS A 64 -5.21 13.06 -2.61
CA LYS A 64 -6.21 14.12 -2.37
C LYS A 64 -7.66 13.63 -2.52
N ASN A 65 -7.86 12.51 -3.21
CA ASN A 65 -9.17 11.93 -3.52
C ASN A 65 -9.38 10.57 -2.86
N LEU A 66 -8.41 10.09 -2.07
CA LEU A 66 -8.54 8.83 -1.37
C LEU A 66 -9.61 8.99 -0.28
N ASN A 67 -10.62 8.12 -0.33
CA ASN A 67 -11.63 8.01 0.71
C ASN A 67 -11.59 6.60 1.28
N ILE A 68 -10.86 6.45 2.38
CA ILE A 68 -10.63 5.16 3.01
C ILE A 68 -11.72 4.94 4.07
N HIS A 69 -12.77 4.20 3.69
CA HIS A 69 -13.87 3.84 4.59
C HIS A 69 -13.54 2.66 5.54
N SER A 70 -12.37 2.04 5.38
CA SER A 70 -11.87 0.95 6.22
C SER A 70 -10.57 1.37 6.94
N SER A 71 -9.93 0.46 7.69
CA SER A 71 -8.59 0.78 8.20
C SER A 71 -7.59 0.89 7.05
N PHE A 72 -6.63 1.81 7.16
CA PHE A 72 -5.57 1.99 6.18
C PHE A 72 -4.83 0.68 5.85
N ARG A 73 -4.59 -0.16 6.88
CA ARG A 73 -4.01 -1.49 6.74
C ARG A 73 -4.86 -2.42 5.87
N ASN A 74 -6.17 -2.49 6.11
CA ASN A 74 -7.06 -3.35 5.32
C ASN A 74 -7.13 -2.89 3.87
N PHE A 75 -7.14 -1.57 3.65
CA PHE A 75 -7.07 -0.99 2.33
C PHE A 75 -5.80 -1.45 1.59
N LEU A 76 -4.62 -1.31 2.20
CA LEU A 76 -3.35 -1.76 1.61
C LEU A 76 -3.35 -3.24 1.25
N ILE A 77 -3.74 -4.11 2.19
CA ILE A 77 -3.78 -5.57 1.96
C ILE A 77 -4.71 -5.90 0.79
N THR A 78 -5.88 -5.26 0.74
CA THR A 78 -6.85 -5.46 -0.33
C THR A 78 -6.31 -4.98 -1.67
N SER A 79 -5.68 -3.80 -1.72
CA SER A 79 -5.08 -3.27 -2.94
C SER A 79 -3.96 -4.16 -3.48
N VAL A 80 -3.06 -4.63 -2.62
CA VAL A 80 -1.97 -5.55 -3.00
C VAL A 80 -2.53 -6.87 -3.50
N ARG A 81 -3.48 -7.47 -2.79
CA ARG A 81 -4.15 -8.70 -3.24
C ARG A 81 -4.77 -8.53 -4.62
N ASN A 82 -5.52 -7.46 -4.84
CA ASN A 82 -6.18 -7.22 -6.13
C ASN A 82 -5.15 -7.07 -7.25
N ARG A 83 -4.05 -6.34 -7.02
CA ARG A 83 -2.96 -6.22 -7.99
C ARG A 83 -2.28 -7.54 -8.31
N CYS A 84 -2.06 -8.40 -7.30
CA CYS A 84 -1.52 -9.74 -7.54
C CYS A 84 -2.45 -10.57 -8.42
N LEU A 85 -3.76 -10.56 -8.13
CA LEU A 85 -4.75 -11.30 -8.93
C LEU A 85 -4.85 -10.75 -10.36
N ASP A 86 -4.79 -9.43 -10.53
CA ASP A 86 -4.80 -8.79 -11.85
C ASP A 86 -3.53 -9.08 -12.66
N HIS A 87 -2.37 -9.20 -12.00
CA HIS A 87 -1.13 -9.64 -12.64
C HIS A 87 -1.28 -11.06 -13.18
N LEU A 88 -1.69 -12.01 -12.31
CA LEU A 88 -1.88 -13.42 -12.69
C LEU A 88 -2.90 -13.60 -13.83
N ARG A 89 -3.96 -12.78 -13.86
CA ARG A 89 -4.96 -12.79 -14.95
C ARG A 89 -4.39 -12.35 -16.30
N LYS A 90 -3.38 -11.47 -16.31
CA LYS A 90 -2.75 -10.98 -17.55
C LYS A 90 -1.70 -11.95 -18.09
N GLU A 91 -1.16 -12.81 -17.24
CA GLU A 91 -0.24 -13.89 -17.61
C GLU A 91 -0.96 -15.15 -18.13
N SER A 92 -2.29 -15.21 -17.98
CA SER A 92 -3.15 -16.31 -18.47
C SER A 92 -3.61 -16.05 -19.91
#